data_AF-A0A931T0R4-F1
#
_entry.id   AF-A0A931T0R4-F1
#
_cell.length_a   1.000
_cell.length_b   1.000
_cell.length_c   1.000
_cell.angle_alpha   90.00
_cell.angle_beta   90.00
_cell.angle_gamma   90.00
#
_symmetry.space_group_name_H-M   'P 1'
#
loop_
_entity.id
_entity.type
_entity.pdbx_description
1 polymer ?
#
loop_
_entity_poly.entity_id
_entity_poly.type
_entity_poly.pdbx_seq_one_letter_code
_entity_poly.pdbx_strand_id
1 'polypeptide(L)'
;MTTLRVTLACGPYDRTEALRTGAVRPEGIDLVYVPIQSPPEIFARMITNRAFDASEMSCAHALIHRGQGDFPFVAIPVFPSRMFRHGYIFVNTTSGIRAPKDLEGKRIGVPEYSQTAAVWIRGLLQHEYDVSLETIQWYAG
;
A
#
# COMPACT_ATOMS: atom_id res chain seq x y z
N MET A 1 -3.61 0.31 -36.84
CA MET A 1 -4.36 0.24 -35.57
C MET A 1 -3.96 1.43 -34.72
N THR A 2 -4.92 2.22 -34.25
CA THR A 2 -4.67 3.35 -33.35
C THR A 2 -4.37 2.80 -31.96
N THR A 3 -3.20 3.14 -31.40
CA THR A 3 -2.83 2.77 -30.03
C THR A 3 -3.51 3.69 -29.03
N LEU A 4 -4.14 3.12 -27.99
CA LEU A 4 -4.73 3.89 -26.90
C LEU A 4 -3.62 4.41 -26.00
N ARG A 5 -3.53 5.72 -25.79
CA ARG A 5 -2.59 6.30 -24.83
C ARG A 5 -3.14 6.16 -23.41
N VAL A 6 -2.37 5.53 -22.52
CA VAL A 6 -2.76 5.26 -21.12
C VAL A 6 -1.65 5.67 -20.19
N THR A 7 -1.96 6.47 -19.17
CA THR A 7 -1.05 6.80 -18.07
C THR A 7 -1.16 5.79 -16.94
N LEU A 8 -0.01 5.26 -16.50
CA LEU A 8 0.08 4.35 -15.34
C LEU A 8 0.99 4.95 -14.27
N ALA A 9 0.44 5.37 -13.14
CA ALA A 9 1.22 5.78 -11.98
C ALA A 9 1.52 4.61 -11.05
N CYS A 10 2.79 4.28 -10.92
CA CYS A 10 3.26 3.11 -10.18
C CYS A 10 4.69 3.36 -9.69
N GLY A 11 5.05 2.77 -8.56
CA GLY A 11 6.39 2.80 -8.02
C GLY A 11 7.38 2.08 -8.93
N PRO A 12 8.64 2.54 -9.01
CA PRO A 12 9.68 1.92 -9.82
C PRO A 12 10.18 0.61 -9.18
N TYR A 13 9.34 -0.42 -9.21
CA TYR A 13 9.69 -1.75 -8.69
C TYR A 13 10.29 -2.64 -9.77
N ASP A 14 11.11 -3.59 -9.35
CA ASP A 14 11.60 -4.71 -10.16
C ASP A 14 10.51 -5.40 -11.00
N ARG A 15 9.32 -5.59 -10.43
CA ARG A 15 8.17 -6.28 -11.05
C ARG A 15 7.50 -5.48 -12.16
N THR A 16 7.63 -4.16 -12.15
CA THR A 16 7.01 -3.25 -13.12
C THR A 16 8.04 -2.57 -14.04
N GLU A 17 9.33 -2.84 -13.83
CA GLU A 17 10.45 -2.29 -14.58
C GLU A 17 10.36 -2.59 -16.08
N ALA A 18 9.94 -3.79 -16.47
CA ALA A 18 9.80 -4.15 -17.88
C ALA A 18 8.74 -3.29 -18.62
N LEU A 19 7.67 -2.88 -17.92
CA LEU A 19 6.69 -1.93 -18.44
C LEU A 19 7.27 -0.51 -18.49
N ARG A 20 7.99 -0.09 -17.44
CA ARG A 20 8.61 1.24 -17.34
C ARG A 20 9.67 1.48 -18.42
N THR A 21 10.49 0.48 -18.71
CA THR A 21 11.56 0.53 -19.72
C THR A 21 11.06 0.26 -21.14
N GLY A 22 9.82 -0.22 -21.29
CA GLY A 22 9.24 -0.61 -22.57
C GLY A 22 9.84 -1.89 -23.15
N ALA A 23 10.54 -2.70 -22.34
CA ALA A 23 10.97 -4.05 -22.69
C ALA A 23 9.76 -4.99 -22.89
N VAL A 24 8.68 -4.74 -22.14
CA VAL A 24 7.35 -5.31 -22.38
C VAL A 24 6.40 -4.17 -22.73
N ARG A 25 5.70 -4.32 -23.85
CA ARG A 25 4.72 -3.35 -24.33
C ARG A 25 3.36 -4.03 -24.47
N PRO A 26 2.31 -3.54 -23.80
CA PRO A 26 0.98 -4.09 -23.98
C PRO A 26 0.52 -3.86 -25.43
N GLU A 27 -0.12 -4.88 -26.01
CA GLU A 27 -0.66 -4.77 -27.37
C GLU A 27 -1.76 -3.69 -27.42
N GLY A 28 -1.68 -2.81 -28.42
CA GLY A 28 -2.68 -1.76 -28.62
C GLY A 28 -2.61 -0.57 -27.65
N ILE A 29 -1.65 -0.52 -26.73
CA ILE A 29 -1.52 0.56 -25.74
C ILE A 29 -0.19 1.30 -25.90
N ASP A 30 -0.26 2.62 -26.02
CA ASP A 30 0.87 3.54 -25.81
C ASP A 30 0.94 3.88 -24.31
N LEU A 31 1.69 3.07 -23.56
CA LEU A 31 1.76 3.17 -22.10
C LEU A 31 2.74 4.27 -21.67
N VAL A 32 2.21 5.28 -21.00
CA VAL A 32 2.99 6.33 -20.32
C VAL A 32 3.16 5.94 -18.86
N TYR A 33 4.29 5.33 -18.53
CA TYR A 33 4.62 4.98 -17.15
C TYR A 33 5.07 6.23 -16.38
N VAL A 34 4.39 6.54 -15.28
CA VAL A 34 4.72 7.68 -14.39
C VAL A 34 5.33 7.12 -13.10
N PRO A 35 6.68 7.08 -12.99
CA PRO A 35 7.34 6.49 -11.83
C PRO A 35 7.25 7.44 -10.63
N ILE A 36 6.48 7.07 -9.62
CA ILE A 36 6.33 7.86 -8.38
C ILE A 36 6.77 6.99 -7.21
N GLN A 37 7.83 7.41 -6.52
CA GLN A 37 8.42 6.62 -5.44
C GLN A 37 7.53 6.55 -4.18
N SER A 38 6.64 7.52 -3.99
CA SER A 38 5.73 7.60 -2.84
C SER A 38 4.35 7.04 -3.19
N PRO A 39 3.99 5.81 -2.76
CA PRO A 39 2.64 5.29 -2.96
C PRO A 39 1.53 6.19 -2.38
N PRO A 40 1.68 6.79 -1.17
CA PRO A 40 0.68 7.74 -0.66
C PRO A 40 0.42 8.92 -1.61
N GLU A 41 1.45 9.41 -2.31
CA GLU A 41 1.28 10.46 -3.32
C GLU A 41 0.45 9.96 -4.52
N ILE A 42 0.75 8.76 -5.03
CA ILE A 42 -0.03 8.12 -6.10
C ILE A 42 -1.50 8.03 -5.69
N PHE A 43 -1.77 7.51 -4.49
CA PHE A 43 -3.13 7.28 -3.99
C PHE A 43 -3.88 8.60 -3.84
N ALA A 44 -3.27 9.62 -3.22
CA ALA A 44 -3.86 10.93 -3.06
C ALA A 44 -4.21 11.57 -4.41
N ARG A 45 -3.28 11.54 -5.37
CA ARG A 45 -3.52 12.10 -6.72
C ARG A 45 -4.62 11.36 -7.47
N MET A 46 -4.71 10.04 -7.33
CA MET A 46 -5.76 9.24 -7.96
C MET A 46 -7.13 9.52 -7.33
N ILE A 47 -7.23 9.46 -6.00
CA ILE A 47 -8.50 9.62 -5.27
C ILE A 47 -9.02 11.06 -5.41
N THR A 48 -8.16 12.06 -5.21
CA THR A 48 -8.59 13.47 -5.19
C THR A 48 -8.87 14.00 -6.60
N ASN A 49 -8.00 13.70 -7.57
CA ASN A 49 -8.00 14.38 -8.86
C ASN A 49 -8.16 13.46 -10.08
N ARG A 50 -8.25 12.13 -9.88
CA ARG A 50 -8.23 11.14 -10.97
C ARG A 50 -7.08 11.40 -11.94
N ALA A 51 -5.91 11.69 -11.40
CA ALA A 51 -4.77 12.24 -12.14
C ALA A 51 -4.18 11.29 -13.20
N PHE A 52 -4.60 10.02 -13.24
CA PHE A 52 -4.08 8.97 -14.10
C PHE A 52 -5.21 8.07 -14.61
N ASP A 53 -5.01 7.43 -15.75
CA ASP A 53 -5.94 6.43 -16.30
C ASP A 53 -5.90 5.14 -15.48
N ALA A 54 -4.70 4.77 -15.02
CA ALA A 54 -4.46 3.66 -14.09
C ALA A 54 -3.41 4.06 -13.04
N SER A 55 -3.54 3.51 -11.84
CA SER A 55 -2.54 3.71 -10.80
C SER A 55 -2.51 2.57 -9.80
N GLU A 56 -1.42 2.48 -9.04
CA GLU A 56 -1.45 1.74 -7.79
C GLU A 56 -2.47 2.35 -6.82
N MET A 57 -3.08 1.49 -6.01
CA MET A 57 -4.02 1.90 -4.97
C MET A 57 -3.75 1.10 -3.69
N SER A 58 -3.90 1.75 -2.54
CA SER A 58 -3.94 1.08 -1.25
C SER A 58 -5.13 0.12 -1.23
N CYS A 59 -4.87 -1.17 -1.04
CA CYS A 59 -5.92 -2.20 -0.98
C CYS A 59 -6.93 -1.90 0.14
N ALA A 60 -6.45 -1.50 1.31
CA ALA A 60 -7.32 -1.10 2.42
C ALA A 60 -8.20 0.11 2.06
N HIS A 61 -7.64 1.16 1.44
CA HIS A 61 -8.44 2.31 1.01
C HIS A 61 -9.45 1.92 -0.07
N ALA A 62 -9.06 1.12 -1.06
CA ALA A 62 -9.98 0.65 -2.08
C ALA A 62 -11.18 -0.10 -1.49
N LEU A 63 -10.96 -0.96 -0.49
CA LEU A 63 -12.02 -1.68 0.21
C LEU A 63 -12.90 -0.75 1.04
N ILE A 64 -12.31 0.19 1.78
CA ILE A 64 -13.05 1.19 2.57
C ILE A 64 -13.94 2.04 1.68
N HIS A 65 -13.37 2.66 0.65
CA HIS A 65 -14.10 3.51 -0.30
C HIS A 65 -15.18 2.74 -1.05
N ARG A 66 -14.90 1.50 -1.47
CA ARG A 66 -15.90 0.63 -2.10
C ARG A 66 -17.04 0.30 -1.15
N GLY A 67 -16.74 0.00 0.12
CA GLY A 67 -17.77 -0.25 1.15
C GLY A 67 -18.64 0.97 1.45
N GLN A 68 -18.11 2.18 1.23
CA GLN A 68 -18.84 3.44 1.34
C GLN A 68 -19.64 3.80 0.08
N GLY A 69 -19.51 3.02 -1.01
CA GLY A 69 -20.12 3.32 -2.31
C GLY A 69 -19.40 4.40 -3.12
N ASP A 70 -18.23 4.86 -2.68
CA ASP A 70 -17.47 5.97 -3.29
C ASP A 70 -16.13 5.47 -3.86
N PHE A 71 -16.20 4.55 -4.82
CA PHE A 71 -15.01 4.03 -5.50
C PHE A 71 -15.26 3.88 -7.00
N PRO A 72 -15.03 4.93 -7.81
CA PRO A 72 -15.34 4.95 -9.24
C PRO A 72 -14.31 4.18 -10.10
N PHE A 73 -13.53 3.28 -9.49
CA PHE A 73 -12.43 2.57 -10.15
C PHE A 73 -12.66 1.06 -10.16
N VAL A 74 -12.08 0.39 -11.14
CA VAL A 74 -12.01 -1.08 -11.21
C VAL A 74 -10.65 -1.51 -10.66
N ALA A 75 -10.67 -2.26 -9.56
CA ALA A 75 -9.46 -2.86 -9.02
C ALA A 75 -9.04 -4.06 -9.88
N ILE A 76 -7.77 -4.12 -10.25
CA ILE A 76 -7.15 -5.26 -10.93
C ILE A 76 -6.40 -6.07 -9.86
N PRO A 77 -6.49 -7.41 -9.83
CA PRO A 77 -5.87 -8.25 -8.79
C PRO A 77 -4.35 -8.41 -9.00
N VAL A 78 -3.64 -7.30 -9.17
CA VAL A 78 -2.18 -7.22 -9.31
C VAL A 78 -1.63 -6.45 -8.13
N PHE A 79 -0.69 -7.07 -7.42
CA PHE A 79 -0.07 -6.52 -6.20
C PHE A 79 1.41 -6.26 -6.47
N PRO A 80 1.76 -5.09 -7.05
CA PRO A 80 3.14 -4.81 -7.48
C PRO A 80 4.07 -4.56 -6.28
N SER A 81 3.57 -3.92 -5.21
CA SER A 81 4.31 -3.71 -3.97
C SER A 81 4.28 -4.97 -3.09
N ARG A 82 5.45 -5.64 -2.95
CA ARG A 82 5.63 -6.80 -2.06
C ARG A 82 6.83 -6.57 -1.15
N MET A 83 6.59 -6.61 0.15
CA MET A 83 7.60 -6.32 1.19
C MET A 83 7.42 -7.25 2.39
N PHE A 84 8.52 -7.57 3.07
CA PHE A 84 8.49 -8.35 4.31
C PHE A 84 8.03 -7.47 5.49
N ARG A 85 6.75 -7.61 5.87
CA ARG A 85 6.08 -6.67 6.79
C ARG A 85 6.62 -6.67 8.22
N HIS A 86 7.22 -7.77 8.69
CA HIS A 86 7.89 -7.80 9.99
C HIS A 86 9.01 -6.75 10.08
N GLY A 87 9.72 -6.50 8.97
CA GLY A 87 10.81 -5.52 8.90
C GLY A 87 10.38 -4.05 9.01
N TYR A 88 9.07 -3.79 9.10
CA TYR A 88 8.51 -2.44 9.26
C TYR A 88 8.02 -2.16 10.69
N ILE A 89 8.34 -3.06 11.63
CA ILE A 89 8.09 -2.85 13.06
C ILE A 89 9.39 -2.39 13.69
N PHE A 90 9.41 -1.14 14.15
CA PHE A 90 10.58 -0.54 14.79
C PHE A 90 10.28 -0.31 16.26
N VAL A 91 11.22 -0.70 17.12
CA VAL A 91 11.13 -0.50 18.56
C VAL A 91 12.36 0.23 19.05
N ASN A 92 12.20 1.04 20.09
CA ASN A 92 13.36 1.63 20.75
C ASN A 92 14.17 0.51 21.42
N THR A 93 15.49 0.49 21.21
CA THR A 93 16.39 -0.56 21.74
C THR A 93 16.42 -0.63 23.27
N THR A 94 16.03 0.44 23.97
CA THR A 94 15.94 0.50 25.43
C THR A 94 14.52 0.30 25.97
N SER A 95 13.54 0.01 25.10
CA SER A 95 12.13 -0.18 25.51
C SER A 95 11.86 -1.47 26.27
N GLY A 96 12.80 -2.41 26.25
CA GLY A 96 12.62 -3.76 26.81
C GLY A 96 11.76 -4.70 25.96
N ILE A 97 11.28 -4.26 24.79
CA ILE A 97 10.51 -5.10 23.84
C ILE A 97 11.46 -6.10 23.17
N ARG A 98 11.22 -7.40 23.36
CA ARG A 98 12.03 -8.49 22.82
C ARG A 98 11.24 -9.47 21.95
N ALA A 99 9.92 -9.51 22.11
CA ALA A 99 9.03 -10.34 21.33
C ALA A 99 7.74 -9.57 20.97
N PRO A 100 6.98 -10.02 19.96
CA PRO A 100 5.72 -9.39 19.56
C PRO A 100 4.73 -9.19 20.70
N LYS A 101 4.65 -10.12 21.66
CA LYS A 101 3.76 -10.00 22.83
C LYS A 101 4.09 -8.85 23.76
N ASP A 102 5.34 -8.39 23.80
CA ASP A 102 5.72 -7.25 24.64
C ASP A 102 5.12 -5.93 24.14
N LEU A 103 4.56 -5.91 22.91
CA LEU A 103 3.82 -4.78 22.35
C LEU A 103 2.49 -4.54 23.07
N GLU A 104 1.94 -5.53 23.78
CA GLU A 104 0.72 -5.36 24.55
C GLU A 104 0.87 -4.27 25.62
N GLY A 105 -0.16 -3.43 25.76
CA GLY A 105 -0.15 -2.27 26.64
C GLY A 105 0.78 -1.13 26.22
N LYS A 106 1.45 -1.21 25.06
CA LYS A 106 2.38 -0.17 24.58
C LYS A 106 1.67 0.87 23.72
N ARG A 107 2.38 1.97 23.49
CA ARG A 107 2.01 3.05 22.57
C ARG A 107 2.71 2.82 21.25
N ILE A 108 1.96 2.69 20.16
CA ILE A 108 2.50 2.42 18.83
C ILE A 108 2.06 3.52 17.86
N GLY A 109 3.03 4.12 17.17
CA GLY A 109 2.80 5.09 16.11
C GLY A 109 2.65 4.42 14.75
N VAL A 110 1.70 4.89 13.95
CA VAL A 110 1.52 4.52 12.54
C VAL A 110 1.29 5.80 11.73
N PRO A 111 1.77 5.90 10.47
CA PRO A 111 1.47 7.06 9.63
C PRO A 111 -0.05 7.25 9.44
N GLU A 112 -0.74 6.15 9.17
CA GLU A 112 -2.19 6.12 9.08
C GLU A 112 -2.71 4.76 9.57
N TYR A 113 -3.76 4.79 10.39
CA TYR A 113 -4.33 3.57 10.98
C TYR A 113 -4.90 2.61 9.92
N SER A 114 -5.45 3.13 8.83
CA SER A 114 -6.05 2.39 7.71
C SER A 114 -5.05 2.00 6.63
N GLN A 115 -3.78 2.44 6.68
CA GLN A 115 -2.85 2.12 5.61
C GLN A 115 -2.70 0.60 5.47
N THR A 116 -2.63 0.13 4.22
CA THR A 116 -2.56 -1.30 3.91
C THR A 116 -1.45 -1.99 4.70
N ALA A 117 -0.25 -1.40 4.80
CA ALA A 117 0.85 -1.98 5.56
C ALA A 117 0.54 -2.17 7.06
N ALA A 118 -0.14 -1.22 7.70
CA ALA A 118 -0.51 -1.33 9.11
C ALA A 118 -1.58 -2.39 9.34
N VAL A 119 -2.55 -2.51 8.43
CA VAL A 119 -3.56 -3.58 8.46
C VAL A 119 -2.89 -4.95 8.41
N TRP A 120 -1.96 -5.15 7.47
CA TRP A 120 -1.21 -6.43 7.37
C TRP A 120 -0.36 -6.72 8.60
N ILE A 121 0.34 -5.71 9.14
CA ILE A 121 1.15 -5.88 10.36
C ILE A 121 0.27 -6.25 11.56
N ARG A 122 -0.88 -5.59 11.72
CA ARG A 122 -1.83 -5.93 12.80
C ARG A 122 -2.37 -7.35 12.65
N GLY A 123 -2.80 -7.74 11.45
CA GLY A 123 -3.26 -9.11 11.19
C GLY A 123 -2.18 -10.14 11.50
N LEU A 124 -0.93 -9.89 11.08
CA LEU A 124 0.22 -10.72 11.42
C LEU A 124 0.42 -10.83 12.95
N LEU A 125 0.48 -9.70 13.65
CA LEU A 125 0.67 -9.67 15.11
C LEU A 125 -0.44 -10.44 15.84
N GLN A 126 -1.69 -10.26 15.41
CA GLN A 126 -2.84 -10.91 16.01
C GLN A 126 -2.90 -12.42 15.72
N HIS A 127 -2.71 -12.82 14.47
CA HIS A 127 -2.98 -14.19 14.04
C HIS A 127 -1.78 -15.14 14.17
N GLU A 128 -0.55 -14.64 14.02
CA GLU A 128 0.66 -15.47 14.10
C GLU A 128 1.35 -15.41 15.46
N TYR A 129 1.10 -14.34 16.23
CA TYR A 129 1.76 -14.09 17.52
C TYR A 129 0.77 -13.83 18.67
N ASP A 130 -0.52 -14.05 18.41
CA ASP A 130 -1.63 -13.91 19.36
C ASP A 130 -1.78 -12.53 20.01
N VAL A 131 -1.10 -11.48 19.52
CA VAL A 131 -1.07 -10.16 20.17
C VAL A 131 -2.48 -9.58 20.28
N SER A 132 -2.89 -9.25 21.50
CA SER A 132 -4.16 -8.56 21.78
C SER A 132 -4.01 -7.08 21.38
N LEU A 133 -4.46 -6.78 20.16
CA LEU A 133 -4.37 -5.44 19.59
C LEU A 133 -5.20 -4.41 20.37
N GLU A 134 -6.24 -4.83 21.10
CA GLU A 134 -7.06 -3.92 21.92
C GLU A 134 -6.31 -3.34 23.13
N THR A 135 -5.25 -4.01 23.58
CA THR A 135 -4.41 -3.50 24.68
C THR A 135 -3.46 -2.39 24.24
N ILE A 136 -3.28 -2.22 22.93
CA ILE A 136 -2.32 -1.28 22.34
C ILE A 136 -2.97 0.08 22.18
N GLN A 137 -2.25 1.14 22.58
CA GLN A 137 -2.63 2.52 22.31
C GLN A 137 -2.05 2.96 20.97
N TRP A 138 -2.89 3.12 19.97
CA TRP A 138 -2.49 3.52 18.62
C TRP A 138 -2.51 5.03 18.45
N TYR A 139 -1.42 5.57 17.88
CA TYR A 139 -1.29 6.97 17.50
C TYR A 139 -1.11 7.05 15.99
N ALA A 140 -1.95 7.83 15.33
CA ALA A 140 -1.83 8.12 13.90
C ALA A 140 -1.48 9.60 13.68
N GLY A 141 -0.57 9.89 12.75
CA GLY A 141 -0.10 11.23 12.43
C GLY A 141 1.16 11.26 11.58
#